data_AF-A0A1G8MRK4-F1
#
_entry.id   AF-A0A1G8MRK4-F1
#
_cell.length_a   1.000
_cell.length_b   1.000
_cell.length_c   1.000
_cell.angle_alpha   90.00
_cell.angle_beta   90.00
_cell.angle_gamma   90.00
#
_symmetry.space_group_name_H-M   'P 1'
#
loop_
_entity.id
_entity.type
_entity.pdbx_description
1 polymer ?
#
loop_
_entity_poly.entity_id
_entity_poly.type
_entity_poly.pdbx_seq_one_letter_code
_entity_poly.pdbx_strand_id
1 'polypeptide(L)' 'MRFAVKVTETRGHVSNGDLNAVHEAGYDDAQVIEIIQHVALNIWTNYLNEVARTDIDFPVAEGVAA' A
#
# COMPACT_ATOMS: atom_id res chain seq x y z
N MET A 1 -2.48 -9.25 -1.10
CA MET A 1 -1.76 -8.38 -0.14
C MET A 1 -2.69 -7.95 0.99
N ARG A 2 -2.77 -8.71 2.10
CA ARG A 2 -3.60 -8.29 3.26
C ARG A 2 -2.85 -7.32 4.19
N PHE A 3 -1.54 -7.48 4.32
CA PHE A 3 -0.71 -6.65 5.19
C PHE A 3 -0.66 -5.18 4.75
N ALA A 4 -0.41 -4.89 3.47
CA ALA A 4 -0.41 -3.51 2.95
C ALA A 4 -1.74 -2.78 3.18
N VAL A 5 -2.87 -3.47 2.98
CA VAL A 5 -4.22 -2.94 3.26
C VAL A 5 -4.35 -2.64 4.75
N LYS A 6 -3.94 -3.58 5.62
CA LYS A 6 -3.97 -3.40 7.07
C LYS A 6 -3.15 -2.19 7.50
N VAL A 7 -1.91 -2.06 7.04
CA VAL A 7 -1.03 -0.91 7.32
C VAL A 7 -1.71 0.40 6.91
N THR A 8 -2.35 0.43 5.75
CA THR A 8 -3.07 1.62 5.26
C THR A 8 -4.27 1.97 6.15
N GLU A 9 -5.14 0.99 6.44
CA GLU A 9 -6.36 1.18 7.24
C GLU A 9 -6.07 1.58 8.68
N THR A 10 -5.03 0.98 9.29
CA THR A 10 -4.66 1.25 10.69
C THR A 10 -3.61 2.35 10.83
N ARG A 11 -3.20 2.98 9.72
CA ARG A 11 -2.16 4.03 9.71
C ARG A 11 -0.86 3.57 10.38
N GLY A 12 -0.47 2.33 10.12
CA GLY A 12 0.76 1.73 10.65
C GLY A 12 0.62 1.11 12.04
N HIS A 13 -0.52 1.22 12.72
CA HIS A 13 -0.78 0.53 13.98
C HIS A 13 -1.13 -0.94 13.71
N VAL A 14 -0.11 -1.75 13.40
CA VAL A 14 -0.23 -3.20 13.22
C VAL A 14 0.21 -3.94 14.48
N SER A 15 -0.36 -5.13 14.71
CA SER A 15 0.01 -5.98 15.83
C SER A 15 1.21 -6.87 15.48
N ASN A 16 1.86 -7.45 16.49
CA ASN A 16 2.89 -8.48 16.27
C ASN A 16 2.33 -9.70 15.52
N GLY A 17 1.04 -10.02 15.72
CA GLY A 17 0.38 -11.10 14.98
C GLY A 17 0.28 -10.82 13.49
N ASP A 18 0.07 -9.56 13.11
CA ASP A 18 0.06 -9.15 11.70
C ASP A 18 1.44 -9.29 11.05
N LEU A 19 2.51 -8.95 11.78
CA LEU A 19 3.89 -9.12 11.31
C LEU A 19 4.25 -10.61 11.20
N ASN A 20 3.96 -11.40 12.23
CA ASN A 20 4.22 -12.84 12.23
C ASN A 20 3.51 -13.54 11.05
N ALA A 21 2.26 -13.17 10.75
CA ALA A 21 1.53 -13.74 9.61
C ALA A 21 2.22 -13.47 8.27
N VAL A 22 2.95 -12.36 8.13
CA VAL A 22 3.73 -12.05 6.92
C VAL A 22 5.01 -12.89 6.87
N HIS A 23 5.71 -13.04 8.00
CA HIS A 23 6.87 -13.92 8.09
C HIS A 23 6.51 -15.40 7.84
N GLU A 24 5.41 -15.89 8.41
CA GLU A 24 4.89 -17.25 8.19
C GLU A 24 4.50 -17.49 6.73
N ALA A 25 4.13 -16.43 6.01
CA ALA A 25 3.90 -16.48 4.56
C ALA A 25 5.20 -16.50 3.72
N GLY A 26 6.38 -16.50 4.37
CA GLY A 26 7.68 -16.66 3.74
C GLY A 26 8.39 -15.35 3.37
N TYR A 27 7.88 -14.20 3.81
CA TYR A 27 8.52 -12.91 3.58
C TYR A 27 9.61 -12.65 4.63
N ASP A 28 10.71 -12.04 4.20
CA ASP A 28 11.75 -11.55 5.10
C ASP A 28 11.52 -10.08 5.52
N ASP A 29 12.33 -9.59 6.46
CA ASP A 29 12.22 -8.22 6.97
C ASP A 29 12.44 -7.17 5.88
N ALA A 30 13.31 -7.43 4.90
CA ALA A 30 13.55 -6.50 3.80
C ALA A 30 12.31 -6.34 2.92
N GLN A 31 11.63 -7.45 2.63
CA GLN A 31 10.37 -7.45 1.88
C GLN A 31 9.22 -6.82 2.69
N VAL A 32 9.17 -7.01 4.02
CA VAL A 32 8.22 -6.29 4.88
C VAL A 32 8.43 -4.78 4.79
N ILE A 33 9.70 -4.33 4.86
CA ILE A 33 10.07 -2.92 4.71
C ILE A 33 9.70 -2.40 3.31
N GLU A 34 9.92 -3.18 2.26
CA GLU A 34 9.50 -2.85 0.89
C GLU A 34 7.97 -2.64 0.80
N ILE A 35 7.16 -3.53 1.39
CA ILE A 35 5.70 -3.36 1.43
C ILE A 35 5.33 -2.04 2.12
N ILE A 36 5.95 -1.73 3.25
CA ILE A 36 5.69 -0.47 3.99
C ILE A 36 6.09 0.75 3.14
N GLN A 37 7.23 0.69 2.45
CA GLN A 37 7.66 1.75 1.54
C GLN A 37 6.66 1.97 0.41
N HIS A 38 6.13 0.91 -0.20
CA HIS A 38 5.09 1.03 -1.23
C HIS A 38 3.79 1.64 -0.69
N VAL A 39 3.39 1.29 0.53
CA VAL A 39 2.24 1.93 1.19
C VAL A 39 2.49 3.43 1.36
N ALA A 40 3.66 3.82 1.87
CA ALA A 40 4.02 5.22 2.06
C ALA A 40 4.08 5.99 0.72
N LEU A 41 4.69 5.41 -0.31
CA LEU A 41 4.76 5.97 -1.66
C LEU A 41 3.36 6.21 -2.22
N ASN A 42 2.46 5.22 -2.13
CA ASN A 42 1.09 5.36 -2.60
C ASN A 42 0.30 6.42 -1.83
N ILE A 43 0.45 6.50 -0.51
CA ILE A 43 -0.21 7.56 0.27
C ILE A 43 0.29 8.93 -0.18
N TRP A 44 1.61 9.09 -0.30
CA TRP A 44 2.22 10.35 -0.71
C TRP A 44 1.74 10.80 -2.09
N THR A 45 1.82 9.92 -3.10
CA THR A 45 1.41 10.26 -4.47
C THR A 45 -0.08 10.48 -4.59
N ASN A 46 -0.92 9.65 -3.97
CA ASN A 46 -2.38 9.82 -4.00
C ASN A 46 -2.79 11.15 -3.35
N TYR A 47 -2.22 11.49 -2.20
CA TYR A 47 -2.57 12.73 -1.51
C TYR A 47 -2.10 13.95 -2.29
N LEU A 48 -0.90 13.89 -2.85
CA LEU A 48 -0.38 14.96 -3.69
C LEU A 48 -1.29 15.18 -4.91
N ASN A 49 -1.66 14.12 -5.61
CA ASN A 49 -2.52 14.19 -6.79
C ASN A 49 -3.91 14.73 -6.47
N GLU A 50 -4.53 14.28 -5.37
CA GLU A 50 -5.86 14.73 -4.95
C GLU A 50 -5.87 16.21 -4.54
N VAL A 51 -4.86 16.66 -3.79
CA VAL A 51 -4.72 18.07 -3.38
C VAL A 51 -4.44 18.97 -4.58
N ALA A 52 -3.54 18.54 -5.47
CA ALA A 52 -3.17 19.32 -6.65
C ALA A 52 -4.23 19.29 -7.76
N ARG A 53 -5.26 18.43 -7.66
CA ARG A 53 -6.23 18.17 -8.75
C ARG A 53 -5.51 17.83 -10.05
N THR A 54 -4.55 16.91 -9.96
CA THR A 54 -3.70 16.54 -11.10
C THR A 54 -4.54 15.92 -12.22
N ASP A 55 -4.45 16.48 -13.42
CA ASP A 55 -5.14 15.97 -14.61
C ASP A 55 -4.56 14.61 -15.04
N ILE A 56 -5.43 13.72 -15.51
CA ILE A 56 -5.02 12.42 -16.06
C ILE A 56 -4.48 12.64 -17.47
N ASP A 57 -3.17 12.42 -17.65
CA ASP A 57 -2.45 12.61 -18.91
C ASP A 57 -2.18 11.29 -19.68
N PHE A 58 -2.74 10.18 -19.21
CA PHE A 58 -2.64 8.85 -19.81
C PHE A 58 -4.01 8.29 -20.22
N PRO A 59 -4.07 7.31 -21.16
CA PRO A 59 -5.31 6.66 -21.52
C PRO A 59 -6.00 6.06 -20.29
N VAL A 60 -7.27 6.39 -20.09
CA VAL A 60 -8.08 5.78 -19.04
C VAL A 60 -8.18 4.29 -19.34
N ALA A 61 -7.78 3.45 -18.39
CA ALA A 61 -7.92 2.01 -18.53
C ALA A 61 -9.41 1.67 -18.72
N GLU A 62 -9.72 0.85 -19.73
CA GLU A 62 -11.03 0.22 -19.82
C GLU A 62 -11.24 -0.58 -18.54
N GLY A 63 -12.34 -0.30 -17.83
CA GLY A 63 -12.54 -0.77 -16.47
C GLY A 63 -12.30 -2.28 -16.34
N VAL A 64 -11.29 -2.66 -15.56
CA VAL A 64 -11.14 -4.05 -15.12
C VAL A 64 -12.30 -4.29 -14.16
N ALA A 65 -13.36 -4.91 -14.67
CA ALA A 65 -14.53 -5.27 -13.88
C ALA A 65 -14.09 -6.02 -12.61
N ALA A 66 -14.58 -5.55 -11.47
CA ALA A 66 -14.37 -6.14 -10.16
C ALA A 66 -15.11 -7.48 -10.00
#